data_AF-A0A945KA88-F1
#
_entry.id   AF-A0A945KA88-F1
#
_cell.length_a   1.000
_cell.length_b   1.000
_cell.length_c   1.000
_cell.angle_alpha   90.00
_cell.angle_beta   90.00
_cell.angle_gamma   90.00
#
_symmetry.space_group_name_H-M   'P 1'
#
loop_
_entity.id
_entity.type
_entity.pdbx_description
1 polymer ?
#
loop_
_entity_poly.entity_id
_entity_poly.type
_entity_poly.pdbx_seq_one_letter_code
_entity_poly.pdbx_strand_id
1 'polypeptide(L)'
;MQRPNADSAYYDEFLQLQEKLQKRIVSLRKNGHLVQEDMADYELSLRQYQRMEQDPQAIVSLWQLFKIAKAHGLDVDEILRFD
;
A
#
# COMPACT_ATOMS: atom_id res chain seq x y z
N MET A 1 3.66 -14.87 -3.93
CA MET A 1 4.72 -13.92 -4.36
C MET A 1 6.01 -14.30 -3.66
N GLN A 2 7.16 -14.23 -4.34
CA GLN A 2 8.45 -14.55 -3.73
C GLN A 2 8.78 -13.50 -2.66
N ARG A 3 9.23 -13.94 -1.48
CA ARG A 3 9.69 -13.00 -0.44
C ARG A 3 11.01 -12.36 -0.89
N PRO A 4 11.26 -11.08 -0.59
CA PRO A 4 12.53 -10.46 -0.89
C PRO A 4 13.66 -11.22 -0.16
N ASN A 5 14.79 -11.42 -0.84
CA ASN A 5 15.96 -12.06 -0.24
C ASN A 5 16.66 -11.05 0.68
N ALA A 6 16.80 -11.39 1.96
CA ALA A 6 17.49 -10.54 2.95
C ALA A 6 18.97 -10.32 2.60
N ASP A 7 19.58 -11.24 1.84
CA ASP A 7 20.98 -11.12 1.40
C ASP A 7 21.14 -10.26 0.13
N SER A 8 20.05 -9.69 -0.39
CA SER A 8 20.09 -8.81 -1.55
C SER A 8 20.64 -7.43 -1.17
N ALA A 9 21.51 -6.88 -2.01
CA ALA A 9 21.97 -5.50 -1.89
C ALA A 9 20.82 -4.46 -1.95
N TYR A 10 19.65 -4.86 -2.48
CA TYR A 10 18.46 -4.01 -2.61
C TYR A 10 17.45 -4.19 -1.47
N TYR A 11 17.73 -5.07 -0.49
CA TYR A 11 16.74 -5.44 0.54
C TYR A 11 16.35 -4.25 1.41
N ASP A 12 17.32 -3.52 1.94
CA ASP A 12 17.08 -2.36 2.82
C ASP A 12 16.36 -1.22 2.09
N GLU A 13 16.75 -0.94 0.84
CA GLU A 13 16.08 0.05 -0.01
C GLU A 13 14.62 -0.34 -0.27
N PHE A 14 14.37 -1.64 -0.51
CA PHE A 14 13.02 -2.15 -0.69
C PHE A 14 12.17 -2.04 0.59
N LEU A 15 12.74 -2.29 1.78
CA LEU A 15 12.03 -2.09 3.05
C LEU A 15 11.66 -0.60 3.24
N GLN A 16 12.58 0.31 2.94
CA GLN A 16 12.30 1.75 3.00
C GLN A 16 11.20 2.17 2.02
N LEU A 17 11.19 1.61 0.81
CA LEU A 17 10.11 1.82 -0.15
C LEU A 17 8.75 1.36 0.41
N GLN A 18 8.71 0.17 1.01
CA GLN A 18 7.47 -0.36 1.61
C GLN A 18 6.97 0.54 2.75
N GLU A 19 7.86 1.04 3.61
CA GLU A 19 7.49 1.96 4.69
C GLU A 19 6.93 3.29 4.17
N LYS A 20 7.58 3.88 3.15
CA LYS A 20 7.08 5.11 2.51
C LYS A 20 5.71 4.90 1.89
N LEU A 21 5.52 3.76 1.21
CA LEU A 21 4.26 3.39 0.60
C LEU A 21 3.14 3.18 1.63
N GLN A 22 3.43 2.49 2.73
CA GLN A 22 2.46 2.35 3.82
C GLN A 22 2.03 3.72 4.36
N LYS A 23 2.98 4.61 4.65
CA LYS A 23 2.68 5.97 5.14
C LYS A 23 1.79 6.73 4.16
N ARG A 24 2.07 6.62 2.86
CA ARG A 24 1.26 7.22 1.80
C ARG A 24 -0.17 6.68 1.79
N ILE A 25 -0.34 5.35 1.82
CA ILE A 25 -1.67 4.70 1.86
C ILE A 25 -2.48 5.18 3.06
N VAL A 26 -1.87 5.18 4.26
CA VAL A 26 -2.54 5.65 5.48
C VAL A 26 -2.91 7.13 5.38
N SER A 27 -2.03 7.96 4.80
CA SER A 27 -2.30 9.38 4.60
C SER A 27 -3.45 9.60 3.62
N LEU A 28 -3.49 8.88 2.50
CA LEU A 28 -4.56 8.98 1.49
C LEU A 28 -5.92 8.67 2.11
N ARG A 29 -6.01 7.59 2.90
CA ARG A 29 -7.25 7.23 3.59
C ARG A 29 -7.69 8.31 4.58
N LYS A 30 -6.78 8.77 5.45
CA LYS A 30 -7.10 9.80 6.45
C LYS A 30 -7.53 11.12 5.81
N ASN A 31 -6.85 11.56 4.76
CA ASN A 31 -7.16 12.80 4.05
C ASN A 31 -8.48 12.68 3.25
N GLY A 32 -8.78 11.49 2.74
CA GLY A 32 -10.04 11.17 2.08
C GLY A 32 -11.23 10.97 3.04
N HIS A 33 -11.02 11.05 4.36
CA HIS A 33 -12.03 10.77 5.39
C HIS A 33 -12.68 9.38 5.28
N LEU A 34 -11.95 8.41 4.74
CA LEU A 34 -12.43 7.03 4.57
C LEU A 34 -12.10 6.20 5.83
N VAL A 35 -13.02 5.32 6.21
CA VAL A 35 -12.75 4.23 7.15
C VAL A 35 -12.17 3.03 6.40
N GLN A 36 -11.69 2.03 7.14
CA GLN A 36 -11.05 0.87 6.50
C GLN A 36 -12.09 0.00 5.77
N GLU A 37 -13.33 0.01 6.26
CA GLU A 37 -14.49 -0.70 5.72
C GLU A 37 -14.85 -0.21 4.31
N ASP A 38 -14.66 1.08 4.03
CA ASP A 38 -14.93 1.68 2.70
C ASP A 38 -14.06 1.08 1.60
N MET A 39 -12.94 0.45 1.95
CA MET A 39 -12.05 -0.21 0.98
C MET A 39 -12.71 -1.46 0.36
N ALA A 40 -13.74 -2.01 0.98
CA ALA A 40 -14.51 -3.13 0.44
C ALA A 40 -15.21 -2.78 -0.88
N ASP A 41 -15.63 -1.52 -1.05
CA ASP A 41 -16.25 -1.01 -2.28
C ASP A 41 -15.27 -1.02 -3.47
N TYR A 42 -13.97 -1.06 -3.18
CA TYR A 42 -12.87 -1.17 -4.15
C TYR A 42 -12.30 -2.59 -4.23
N GLU A 43 -13.09 -3.59 -3.81
CA GLU A 43 -12.74 -5.00 -3.82
C GLU A 43 -11.44 -5.32 -3.06
N LEU A 44 -11.12 -4.55 -2.01
CA LEU A 44 -10.05 -4.85 -1.08
C LEU A 44 -10.66 -5.50 0.16
N SER A 45 -10.12 -6.66 0.55
CA SER A 45 -10.53 -7.30 1.80
C SER A 45 -10.16 -6.39 2.98
N LEU A 46 -11.14 -6.07 3.85
CA LEU A 46 -10.91 -5.31 5.07
C LEU A 46 -9.70 -5.83 5.88
N ARG A 47 -9.62 -7.16 6.05
CA ARG A 47 -8.51 -7.79 6.76
C ARG A 47 -7.17 -7.58 6.06
N GLN A 48 -7.14 -7.64 4.73
CA GLN A 48 -5.91 -7.41 3.97
C GLN A 48 -5.49 -5.95 4.09
N TYR A 49 -6.42 -5.02 3.95
CA TYR A 49 -6.17 -3.60 4.06
C TYR A 49 -5.67 -3.21 5.46
N GLN A 50 -6.32 -3.72 6.51
CA GLN A 50 -5.86 -3.58 7.91
C GLN A 50 -4.42 -4.05 8.10
N ARG A 51 -4.06 -5.19 7.53
CA ARG A 51 -2.69 -5.70 7.60
C ARG A 51 -1.70 -4.79 6.88
N MET A 52 -2.08 -4.23 5.73
CA MET A 52 -1.22 -3.28 4.99
C MET A 52 -0.97 -2.00 5.79
N GLU A 53 -1.97 -1.48 6.52
CA GLU A 53 -1.78 -0.30 7.40
C GLU A 53 -0.93 -0.60 8.65
N GLN A 54 -0.84 -1.86 9.08
CA GLN A 54 -0.07 -2.28 10.26
C GLN A 54 1.35 -2.72 9.91
N ASP A 55 1.52 -3.42 8.79
CA ASP A 55 2.77 -4.03 8.35
C ASP A 55 3.07 -3.63 6.89
N PRO A 56 4.11 -2.83 6.64
CA PRO A 56 4.51 -2.44 5.29
C PRO A 56 4.77 -3.64 4.36
N GLN A 57 5.24 -4.76 4.93
CA GLN A 57 5.56 -5.97 4.16
C GLN A 57 4.31 -6.76 3.75
N ALA A 58 3.14 -6.44 4.31
CA ALA A 58 1.86 -7.00 3.90
C ALA A 58 1.34 -6.42 2.57
N ILE A 59 2.00 -5.38 2.04
CA ILE A 59 1.76 -4.88 0.69
C ILE A 59 2.46 -5.81 -0.30
N VAL A 60 1.68 -6.63 -1.00
CA VAL A 60 2.21 -7.81 -1.71
C VAL A 60 1.82 -7.89 -3.17
N SER A 61 1.22 -6.88 -3.79
CA SER A 61 1.00 -6.91 -5.25
C SER A 61 0.65 -5.56 -5.86
N LEU A 62 1.02 -5.41 -7.14
CA LEU A 62 0.59 -4.29 -7.97
C LEU A 62 -0.94 -4.17 -8.07
N TRP A 63 -1.67 -5.30 -8.05
CA TRP A 63 -3.13 -5.29 -8.08
C TRP A 63 -3.76 -4.59 -6.87
N GLN A 64 -3.20 -4.81 -5.67
CA GLN A 64 -3.65 -4.11 -4.47
C GLN A 64 -3.35 -2.61 -4.57
N LEU A 65 -2.17 -2.23 -5.06
CA LEU A 65 -1.81 -0.83 -5.26
C LEU A 65 -2.71 -0.14 -6.28
N PHE A 66 -3.03 -0.83 -7.37
CA PHE A 66 -3.97 -0.34 -8.38
C PHE A 66 -5.35 -0.06 -7.78
N LYS A 67 -5.89 -0.98 -6.98
CA LYS A 67 -7.18 -0.80 -6.29
C LYS A 67 -7.17 0.39 -5.33
N ILE A 68 -6.11 0.54 -4.54
CA ILE A 68 -5.97 1.68 -3.63
C ILE A 68 -5.87 2.99 -4.42
N ALA A 69 -5.11 3.03 -5.51
CA ALA A 69 -5.03 4.22 -6.36
C ALA A 69 -6.42 4.60 -6.89
N LYS A 70 -7.19 3.63 -7.40
CA LYS A 70 -8.58 3.88 -7.86
C LYS A 70 -9.52 4.29 -6.73
N ALA A 71 -9.34 3.78 -5.51
CA ALA A 71 -10.08 4.22 -4.33
C ALA A 71 -9.91 5.71 -4.00
N HIS A 72 -8.79 6.29 -4.43
CA HIS A 72 -8.46 7.69 -4.19
C HIS A 72 -8.50 8.55 -5.45
N GLY A 73 -9.04 8.03 -6.56
CA GLY A 73 -9.11 8.75 -7.84
C GLY A 73 -7.74 9.04 -8.47
N LEU A 74 -6.72 8.24 -8.13
CA LEU A 74 -5.35 8.38 -8.59
C LEU A 74 -5.02 7.40 -9.73
N ASP A 75 -3.99 7.73 -10.48
CA ASP A 75 -3.25 6.76 -11.27
C ASP A 75 -2.21 6.01 -10.43
N VAL A 76 -1.86 4.80 -10.88
CA VAL A 76 -1.03 3.88 -10.08
C VAL A 76 0.41 4.37 -9.91
N ASP A 77 0.92 5.19 -10.81
CA ASP A 77 2.24 5.83 -10.64
C ASP A 77 2.20 6.95 -9.59
N GLU A 78 1.05 7.60 -9.40
CA GLU A 78 0.88 8.68 -8.42
C GLU A 78 0.92 8.16 -6.98
N ILE A 79 0.53 6.90 -6.74
CA ILE A 79 0.65 6.28 -5.41
C ILE A 79 2.10 6.05 -5.00
N LEU A 80 3.02 6.01 -5.97
CA LEU A 80 4.46 5.80 -5.78
C LEU A 80 5.26 7.10 -5.74
N ARG A 81 4.60 8.27 -5.84
CA ARG A 81 5.24 9.57 -5.69
C ARG A 81 5.40 9.87 -4.21
N PHE A 82 6.65 9.89 -3.77
CA PHE A 82 7.03 10.25 -2.40
C PHE A 82 7.70 11.63 -2.43
N ASP A 83 7.21 12.54 -1.60
CA ASP A 83 7.84 13.86 -1.37
C ASP A 83 9.12 13.73 -0.52
#